data_AF-A0A2A2G800-F1
#
_entry.id   AF-A0A2A2G800-F1
#
_cell.length_a   1.000
_cell.length_b   1.000
_cell.length_c   1.000
_cell.angle_alpha   90.00
_cell.angle_beta   90.00
_cell.angle_gamma   90.00
#
_symmetry.space_group_name_H-M   'P 1'
#
loop_
_entity.id
_entity.type
_entity.pdbx_description
1 polymer ?
#
loop_
_entity_poly.entity_id
_entity_poly.type
_entity_poly.pdbx_seq_one_letter_code
_entity_poly.pdbx_strand_id
1 'polypeptide(L)'
;MLEQYRIQINYKTRERQILNALLALATGCLTLIYPNFLYLIAGGYLVALGILFMTFRISPTLSAIPIVAGIVIFIFPELIPVTFAAFLGVFGLILLLGFQFAIFGVITLIIALLIVMYPGSIAYLIASFLLIYSVSNLIRFYQDWRTQ
;
A
#
# COMPACT_ATOMS: atom_id res chain seq x y z
N MET A 1 33.94 20.72 14.08
CA MET A 1 33.31 21.34 12.91
C MET A 1 33.06 20.24 11.89
N LEU A 2 31.82 19.75 11.81
CA LEU A 2 31.45 18.67 10.90
C LEU A 2 30.67 19.31 9.76
N GLU A 3 31.32 19.47 8.61
CA GLU A 3 30.66 19.86 7.37
C GLU A 3 29.58 18.83 7.06
N GLN A 4 28.35 19.27 7.29
CA GLN A 4 27.15 18.57 6.92
C GLN A 4 27.16 18.46 5.39
N TYR A 5 27.60 17.31 4.86
CA TYR A 5 27.49 16.95 3.45
C TYR A 5 26.01 16.91 3.10
N ARG A 6 25.48 18.09 2.79
CA ARG A 6 24.12 18.33 2.33
C ARG A 6 24.08 17.75 0.93
N ILE A 7 23.73 16.46 0.82
CA ILE A 7 23.33 15.89 -0.45
C ILE A 7 22.12 16.72 -0.88
N GLN A 8 22.35 17.74 -1.71
CA GLN A 8 21.30 18.44 -2.40
C GLN A 8 20.79 17.46 -3.45
N ILE A 9 19.90 16.60 -3.00
CA ILE A 9 19.12 15.77 -3.90
C ILE A 9 18.09 16.69 -4.54
N ASN A 10 18.54 17.47 -5.53
CA ASN A 10 17.67 18.20 -6.45
C ASN A 10 17.03 17.17 -7.39
N TYR A 11 16.20 16.29 -6.83
CA TYR A 11 15.31 15.47 -7.63
C TYR A 11 14.22 16.38 -8.16
N LYS A 12 13.91 16.21 -9.44
CA LYS A 12 12.71 16.68 -10.16
C LYS A 12 11.42 16.19 -9.46
N THR A 13 11.14 16.70 -8.26
CA THR A 13 10.04 16.27 -7.37
C THR A 13 8.69 16.50 -8.01
N ARG A 14 8.53 17.61 -8.75
CA ARG A 14 7.27 17.97 -9.43
C ARG A 14 6.82 16.95 -10.48
N GLU A 15 7.70 16.52 -11.37
CA GLU A 15 7.35 15.55 -12.41
C GLU A 15 6.96 14.19 -11.80
N ARG A 16 7.73 13.70 -10.83
CA ARG A 16 7.38 12.47 -10.11
C ARG A 16 6.06 12.59 -9.35
N GLN A 17 5.78 13.74 -8.74
CA GLN A 17 4.55 13.98 -8.00
C GLN A 17 3.31 14.00 -8.91
N ILE A 18 3.41 14.65 -10.07
CA ILE A 18 2.34 14.63 -11.09
C ILE A 18 2.15 13.22 -11.62
N LEU A 19 3.23 12.52 -11.97
CA LEU A 19 3.16 11.14 -12.46
C LEU A 19 2.52 10.21 -11.42
N ASN A 20 2.92 10.31 -10.15
CA ASN A 20 2.32 9.52 -9.06
C ASN A 20 0.84 9.85 -8.87
N ALA A 21 0.46 11.12 -8.95
CA ALA A 21 -0.94 11.53 -8.85
C ALA A 21 -1.77 10.97 -10.02
N LEU A 22 -1.28 11.08 -11.26
CA LEU A 22 -1.95 10.55 -12.45
C LEU A 22 -2.05 9.02 -12.42
N LEU A 23 -0.96 8.33 -12.05
CA LEU A 23 -0.96 6.87 -11.91
C LEU A 23 -1.93 6.43 -10.83
N ALA A 24 -1.95 7.08 -9.67
CA ALA A 24 -2.89 6.76 -8.60
C ALA A 24 -4.34 7.04 -9.01
N LEU A 25 -4.61 8.13 -9.74
CA LEU A 25 -5.95 8.46 -10.24
C LEU A 25 -6.43 7.45 -11.26
N ALA A 26 -5.61 7.15 -12.26
CA ALA A 26 -5.92 6.16 -13.29
C ALA A 26 -6.15 4.79 -12.67
N THR A 27 -5.27 4.38 -11.74
CA THR A 27 -5.40 3.10 -11.03
C THR A 27 -6.66 3.06 -10.18
N GLY A 28 -6.98 4.13 -9.43
CA GLY A 28 -8.20 4.23 -8.63
C GLY A 28 -9.47 4.16 -9.48
N CYS A 29 -9.53 4.87 -10.61
CA CYS A 29 -10.64 4.79 -11.56
C CYS A 29 -10.76 3.39 -12.20
N LEU A 30 -9.65 2.79 -12.63
CA LEU A 30 -9.63 1.44 -13.19
C LEU A 30 -10.11 0.39 -12.18
N THR A 31 -9.77 0.57 -10.90
CA THR A 31 -10.21 -0.30 -9.80
C THR A 31 -11.74 -0.27 -9.62
N LEU A 32 -12.38 0.88 -9.87
CA LEU A 32 -13.84 1.04 -9.79
C LEU A 32 -14.56 0.49 -11.03
N ILE A 33 -14.00 0.71 -12.22
CA ILE A 33 -14.62 0.29 -13.49
C ILE A 33 -14.41 -1.21 -13.74
N TYR A 34 -13.20 -1.70 -13.43
CA TYR A 34 -12.81 -3.09 -13.61
C TYR A 34 -12.31 -3.67 -12.27
N PRO A 35 -13.20 -4.19 -11.42
CA PRO A 35 -12.81 -4.83 -10.16
C PRO A 35 -11.87 -6.03 -10.37
N ASN A 36 -11.86 -6.61 -11.57
CA ASN A 36 -10.90 -7.65 -11.91
C ASN A 36 -9.45 -7.13 -11.97
N PHE A 37 -9.17 -5.83 -12.12
CA PHE A 37 -7.78 -5.32 -12.06
C PHE A 37 -7.20 -5.32 -10.64
N LEU A 38 -8.02 -5.57 -9.62
CA LEU A 38 -7.61 -5.50 -8.22
C LEU A 38 -6.53 -6.52 -7.87
N TYR A 39 -6.52 -7.71 -8.51
CA TYR A 39 -5.49 -8.72 -8.24
C TYR A 39 -4.10 -8.21 -8.63
N LEU A 40 -3.99 -7.43 -9.72
CA LEU A 40 -2.72 -6.90 -10.19
C LEU A 40 -2.15 -5.91 -9.18
N ILE A 41 -3.01 -5.06 -8.63
CA ILE A 41 -2.64 -4.02 -7.67
C ILE A 41 -2.33 -4.66 -6.31
N ALA A 42 -3.25 -5.44 -5.76
CA ALA A 42 -3.12 -6.04 -4.43
C ALA A 42 -2.02 -7.12 -4.41
N GLY A 43 -2.01 -8.01 -5.40
CA GLY A 43 -0.99 -9.03 -5.56
C GLY A 43 0.39 -8.43 -5.80
N GLY A 44 0.49 -7.46 -6.71
CA GLY A 44 1.73 -6.74 -6.98
C GLY A 44 2.26 -5.99 -5.75
N TYR A 45 1.37 -5.32 -5.01
CA TYR A 45 1.71 -4.66 -3.75
C TYR A 45 2.28 -5.64 -2.72
N LEU A 46 1.64 -6.79 -2.51
CA LEU A 46 2.10 -7.78 -1.55
C LEU A 46 3.45 -8.40 -1.97
N VAL A 47 3.64 -8.73 -3.25
CA VAL A 47 4.94 -9.21 -3.74
C VAL A 47 6.03 -8.15 -3.53
N ALA A 48 5.75 -6.89 -3.91
CA ALA A 48 6.70 -5.79 -3.72
C ALA A 48 7.01 -5.56 -2.23
N LEU A 49 6.02 -5.65 -1.35
CA LEU A 49 6.19 -5.54 0.09
C LEU A 49 7.11 -6.64 0.63
N GLY A 50 6.95 -7.87 0.17
CA GLY A 50 7.82 -8.98 0.56
C GLY A 50 9.25 -8.85 0.06
N ILE A 51 9.45 -8.37 -1.17
CA ILE A 51 10.78 -8.03 -1.70
C ILE A 51 11.41 -6.91 -0.86
N LEU A 52 10.61 -5.91 -0.46
CA LEU A 52 11.05 -4.82 0.38
C LEU A 52 11.47 -5.34 1.76
N PHE A 53 10.71 -6.24 2.38
CA PHE A 53 11.09 -6.88 3.64
C PHE A 53 12.44 -7.61 3.52
N MET A 54 12.66 -8.34 2.42
CA MET A 54 13.94 -8.98 2.14
C MET A 54 15.08 -7.95 1.97
N THR A 55 14.82 -6.84 1.28
CA THR A 55 15.78 -5.75 1.07
C THR A 55 16.19 -5.10 2.38
N PHE A 56 15.25 -4.89 3.31
CA PHE A 56 15.50 -4.37 4.65
C PHE A 56 15.99 -5.43 5.66
N ARG A 57 16.36 -6.63 5.18
CA ARG A 57 16.89 -7.73 6.00
C ARG A 57 15.94 -8.17 7.13
N ILE A 58 14.63 -8.04 6.92
CA ILE A 58 13.63 -8.66 7.78
C ILE A 58 13.72 -10.19 7.62
N SER A 59 13.40 -10.94 8.69
CA SER A 59 13.42 -12.40 8.71
C SER A 59 12.83 -13.01 7.42
N PRO A 60 13.51 -13.95 6.74
CA PRO A 60 13.04 -14.56 5.51
C PRO A 60 11.63 -15.15 5.63
N THR A 61 11.30 -15.71 6.80
CA THR A 61 9.99 -16.27 7.09
C THR A 61 8.88 -15.21 7.04
N LEU A 62 9.14 -14.02 7.59
CA LEU A 62 8.19 -12.91 7.58
C LEU A 62 8.07 -12.29 6.19
N SER A 63 9.17 -12.23 5.44
CA SER A 63 9.20 -11.75 4.05
C SER A 63 8.43 -12.67 3.11
N ALA A 64 8.43 -13.98 3.36
CA ALA A 64 7.72 -14.96 2.52
C ALA A 64 6.18 -14.81 2.60
N ILE A 65 5.63 -14.39 3.75
CA ILE A 65 4.18 -14.26 3.96
C ILE A 65 3.53 -13.37 2.88
N PRO A 66 3.93 -12.09 2.71
CA PRO A 66 3.34 -11.24 1.68
C PRO A 66 3.66 -11.72 0.26
N ILE A 67 4.83 -12.31 -0.01
CA ILE A 67 5.15 -12.85 -1.35
C ILE A 67 4.18 -13.97 -1.73
N VAL A 68 4.00 -14.96 -0.86
CA VAL A 68 3.11 -16.09 -1.10
C VAL A 68 1.67 -15.60 -1.24
N ALA A 69 1.22 -14.72 -0.34
CA ALA A 69 -0.11 -14.11 -0.43
C ALA A 69 -0.33 -13.38 -1.76
N GLY A 70 0.67 -12.62 -2.24
CA GLY A 70 0.61 -11.94 -3.52
C GLY A 70 0.55 -12.90 -4.71
N ILE A 71 1.36 -13.97 -4.71
CA ILE A 71 1.32 -15.03 -5.74
C ILE A 71 -0.04 -15.74 -5.76
N VAL A 72 -0.59 -16.07 -4.59
CA VAL A 72 -1.92 -16.69 -4.48
C VAL A 72 -3.00 -15.80 -5.09
N ILE A 73 -2.94 -14.49 -4.85
CA ILE A 73 -3.86 -13.52 -5.46
C ILE A 73 -3.74 -13.47 -6.98
N PHE A 74 -2.53 -13.57 -7.52
CA PHE A 74 -2.32 -13.61 -8.98
C PHE A 74 -2.94 -14.85 -9.64
N ILE A 75 -2.82 -16.01 -8.99
CA ILE A 75 -3.37 -17.27 -9.52
C ILE A 75 -4.88 -17.34 -9.30
N PHE A 76 -5.36 -16.86 -8.15
CA PHE A 76 -6.77 -16.90 -7.74
C PHE A 76 -7.26 -15.50 -7.32
N PRO A 77 -7.65 -14.65 -8.29
CA PRO A 77 -8.16 -13.30 -8.03
C PRO A 77 -9.40 -13.27 -7.12
N GLU A 78 -10.21 -14.33 -7.14
CA GLU A 78 -11.41 -14.43 -6.30
C GLU A 78 -11.07 -14.52 -4.80
N LEU A 79 -9.85 -14.95 -4.47
CA LEU A 79 -9.37 -15.09 -3.10
C LEU A 79 -8.76 -13.81 -2.54
N ILE A 80 -8.78 -12.67 -3.27
CA ILE A 80 -8.25 -11.40 -2.76
C ILE A 80 -8.80 -11.08 -1.37
N PRO A 81 -10.12 -11.16 -1.10
CA PRO A 81 -10.64 -10.79 0.20
C PRO A 81 -10.07 -11.61 1.34
N VAL A 82 -10.07 -12.92 1.17
CA VAL A 82 -9.61 -13.85 2.20
C VAL A 82 -8.10 -13.74 2.38
N THR A 83 -7.35 -13.71 1.28
CA THR A 83 -5.87 -13.70 1.30
C THR A 83 -5.33 -12.38 1.86
N PHE A 84 -5.91 -11.25 1.45
CA PHE A 84 -5.51 -9.94 1.94
C PHE A 84 -5.91 -9.75 3.41
N ALA A 85 -7.10 -10.19 3.82
CA ALA A 85 -7.50 -10.18 5.23
C ALA A 85 -6.63 -11.08 6.10
N ALA A 86 -6.29 -12.29 5.63
CA ALA A 86 -5.40 -13.20 6.35
C ALA A 86 -4.01 -12.57 6.55
N PHE A 87 -3.46 -11.95 5.50
CA PHE A 87 -2.21 -11.19 5.59
C PHE A 87 -2.30 -10.06 6.62
N LEU A 88 -3.34 -9.22 6.54
CA LEU A 88 -3.54 -8.13 7.50
C LEU A 88 -3.75 -8.65 8.93
N GLY A 89 -4.44 -9.79 9.09
CA GLY A 89 -4.63 -10.45 10.37
C GLY A 89 -3.30 -10.84 11.01
N VAL A 90 -2.46 -11.58 10.28
CA VAL A 90 -1.14 -11.98 10.74
C VAL A 90 -0.25 -10.77 11.01
N PHE A 91 -0.23 -9.80 10.09
CA PHE A 91 0.58 -8.60 10.23
C PHE A 91 0.13 -7.73 11.42
N GLY A 92 -1.18 -7.55 11.60
CA GLY A 92 -1.76 -6.84 12.73
C GLY A 92 -1.45 -7.49 14.07
N LEU A 93 -1.46 -8.83 14.14
CA LEU A 93 -1.01 -9.57 15.33
C LEU A 93 0.47 -9.34 15.61
N ILE A 94 1.33 -9.40 14.59
CA ILE A 94 2.76 -9.13 14.75
C ILE A 94 2.99 -7.70 15.29
N LEU A 95 2.28 -6.69 14.75
CA LEU A 95 2.36 -5.32 15.21
C LEU A 95 1.89 -5.15 16.67
N LEU A 96 0.84 -5.87 17.06
CA LEU A 96 0.31 -5.85 18.42
C LEU A 96 1.30 -6.48 19.40
N LEU A 97 1.91 -7.61 19.04
CA LEU A 97 2.92 -8.30 19.85
C LEU A 97 4.26 -7.54 19.91
N GLY A 98 4.56 -6.70 18.92
CA GLY A 98 5.77 -5.87 18.89
C GLY A 98 5.80 -4.71 19.89
N PHE A 99 4.74 -4.50 20.68
CA PHE A 99 4.51 -3.45 21.70
C PHE A 99 4.61 -1.98 21.24
N GLN A 100 5.46 -1.63 20.28
CA GLN A 100 5.68 -0.25 19.83
C GLN A 100 4.54 0.32 18.97
N PHE A 101 3.75 -0.55 18.33
CA PHE A 101 2.72 -0.15 17.37
C PHE A 101 1.35 -0.75 17.66
N ALA A 102 1.01 -0.96 18.95
CA ALA A 102 -0.21 -1.64 19.36
C ALA A 102 -1.50 -1.03 18.77
N ILE A 103 -1.59 0.32 18.72
CA ILE A 103 -2.74 1.02 18.13
C ILE A 103 -2.87 0.70 16.63
N PHE A 104 -1.77 0.75 15.89
CA PHE A 104 -1.78 0.39 14.46
C PHE A 104 -2.13 -1.08 14.26
N GLY A 105 -1.61 -1.98 15.10
CA GLY A 105 -1.97 -3.40 15.07
C GLY A 105 -3.47 -3.63 15.27
N VAL A 106 -4.09 -2.99 16.26
CA VAL A 106 -5.55 -3.07 16.49
C VAL A 106 -6.33 -2.56 15.28
N ILE A 107 -5.95 -1.42 14.72
CA ILE A 107 -6.61 -0.86 13.51
C ILE A 107 -6.48 -1.85 12.34
N THR A 108 -5.29 -2.42 12.12
CA THR A 108 -5.06 -3.42 11.06
C THR A 108 -5.96 -4.64 11.24
N LEU A 109 -6.13 -5.13 12.47
CA LEU A 109 -7.03 -6.25 12.77
C LEU A 109 -8.50 -5.92 12.53
N ILE A 110 -8.94 -4.71 12.90
CA ILE A 110 -10.30 -4.24 12.62
C ILE A 110 -10.54 -4.20 11.11
N ILE A 111 -9.60 -3.67 10.34
CA ILE A 111 -9.69 -3.63 8.87
C ILE A 111 -9.75 -5.06 8.31
N ALA A 112 -8.91 -5.98 8.78
CA ALA A 112 -8.94 -7.38 8.36
C ALA A 112 -10.32 -8.01 8.61
N LEU A 113 -10.91 -7.77 9.77
CA LEU A 113 -12.22 -8.31 10.13
C LEU A 113 -13.35 -7.71 9.28
N LEU A 114 -13.32 -6.40 9.03
CA LEU A 114 -14.27 -5.74 8.13
C LEU A 114 -14.20 -6.29 6.70
N ILE A 115 -13.00 -6.62 6.23
CA ILE A 115 -12.81 -7.23 4.91
C ILE A 115 -13.45 -8.61 4.84
N VAL A 116 -13.32 -9.42 5.88
CA VAL A 116 -13.96 -10.74 5.95
C VAL A 116 -15.48 -10.62 5.96
N MET A 117 -16.02 -9.66 6.73
CA MET A 117 -17.46 -9.44 6.82
C MET A 117 -18.06 -8.86 5.54
N TYR A 118 -17.31 -8.03 4.82
CA TYR A 118 -17.76 -7.35 3.61
C TYR A 118 -16.71 -7.47 2.49
N PRO A 119 -16.58 -8.64 1.83
CA PRO A 119 -15.51 -8.89 0.86
C PRO A 119 -15.55 -7.96 -0.36
N GLY A 120 -16.75 -7.54 -0.78
CA GLY A 120 -16.90 -6.57 -1.88
C GLY A 120 -16.41 -5.15 -1.54
N SER A 121 -16.17 -4.83 -0.26
CA SER A 121 -15.76 -3.49 0.17
C SER A 121 -14.30 -3.14 -0.14
N ILE A 122 -13.44 -4.13 -0.37
CA ILE A 122 -12.00 -3.93 -0.58
C ILE A 122 -11.73 -3.08 -1.81
N ALA A 123 -12.47 -3.35 -2.89
CA ALA A 123 -12.31 -2.62 -4.13
C ALA A 123 -12.57 -1.13 -3.93
N TYR A 124 -13.65 -0.81 -3.21
CA TYR A 124 -13.98 0.56 -2.86
C TYR A 124 -12.96 1.16 -1.90
N LEU A 125 -12.47 0.41 -0.90
CA LEU A 125 -11.49 0.90 0.07
C LEU A 125 -10.15 1.24 -0.61
N ILE A 126 -9.63 0.34 -1.45
CA ILE A 126 -8.40 0.56 -2.22
C ILE A 126 -8.58 1.73 -3.21
N ALA A 127 -9.71 1.77 -3.93
CA ALA A 127 -9.99 2.86 -4.86
C ALA A 127 -10.07 4.21 -4.14
N SER A 128 -10.80 4.30 -3.04
CA SER A 128 -10.91 5.52 -2.23
C SER A 128 -9.54 5.97 -1.71
N PHE A 129 -8.71 5.04 -1.24
CA PHE A 129 -7.35 5.36 -0.80
C PHE A 129 -6.51 5.94 -1.94
N LEU A 130 -6.52 5.31 -3.12
CA LEU A 130 -5.78 5.78 -4.31
C LEU A 130 -6.25 7.15 -4.79
N LEU A 131 -7.57 7.40 -4.78
CA LEU A 131 -8.15 8.69 -5.14
C LEU A 131 -7.77 9.79 -4.15
N ILE A 132 -7.88 9.52 -2.83
CA ILE A 132 -7.47 10.47 -1.79
C ILE A 132 -5.97 10.76 -1.89
N TYR A 133 -5.14 9.73 -2.10
CA TYR A 133 -3.70 9.87 -2.29
C TYR A 133 -3.38 10.74 -3.52
N SER A 134 -4.06 10.51 -4.64
CA SER A 134 -3.92 11.32 -5.85
C SER A 134 -4.27 12.79 -5.60
N VAL A 135 -5.44 13.04 -4.99
CA VAL A 135 -5.89 14.39 -4.64
C VAL A 135 -4.90 15.07 -3.69
N SER A 136 -4.41 14.34 -2.69
CA SER A 136 -3.41 14.86 -1.73
C SER A 136 -2.11 15.27 -2.43
N ASN A 137 -1.65 14.46 -3.39
CA ASN A 137 -0.46 14.79 -4.19
C ASN A 137 -0.71 16.00 -5.10
N LEU A 138 -1.90 16.14 -5.70
CA LEU A 138 -2.29 17.31 -6.50
C LEU A 138 -2.36 18.59 -5.65
N ILE A 139 -2.93 18.52 -4.44
CA ILE A 139 -2.98 19.65 -3.51
C ILE A 139 -1.57 20.10 -3.13
N ARG A 140 -0.69 19.17 -2.77
CA ARG A 140 0.72 19.48 -2.46
C ARG A 140 1.43 20.11 -3.66
N PHE A 141 1.17 19.59 -4.87
CA PHE A 141 1.74 20.16 -6.09
C PHE A 141 1.27 21.61 -6.30
N TYR A 142 -0.02 21.87 -6.08
CA TYR A 142 -0.57 23.22 -6.18
C TYR A 142 -0.01 24.18 -5.12
N GLN A 143 0.18 23.70 -3.88
CA GLN A 143 0.81 24.47 -2.81
C GLN A 143 2.27 24.82 -3.15
N ASP A 144 3.05 23.86 -3.64
CA ASP A 144 4.44 24.04 -4.09
C ASP A 144 4.53 24.95 -5.32
N TRP A 145 3.49 24.99 -6.16
CA TRP A 145 3.41 25.90 -7.30
C TRP A 145 3.14 27.35 -6.87
N ARG A 146 2.31 27.56 -5.84
CA ARG A 146 1.91 28.88 -5.36
C ARG A 146 2.92 29.55 -4.42
N THR A 147 3.85 28.78 -3.84
CA THR A 147 4.92 29.29 -2.94
C THR A 147 6.22 29.65 -3.67
N GLN A 148 6.24 29.57 -5.00
CA GLN A 148 7.27 30.13 -5.88
C GLN A 148 6.75 31.39 -6.56
#